data_AF-A0A5J9V419-F1
#
_entry.id   AF-A0A5J9V419-F1
#
_cell.length_a   1.000
_cell.length_b   1.000
_cell.length_c   1.000
_cell.angle_alpha   90.00
_cell.angle_beta   90.00
_cell.angle_gamma   90.00
#
_symmetry.space_group_name_H-M   'P 1'
#
loop_
_entity.id
_entity.type
_entity.pdbx_description
1 polymer ?
#
loop_
_entity_poly.entity_id
_entity_poly.type
_entity_poly.pdbx_seq_one_letter_code
_entity_poly.pdbx_strand_id
1 'polypeptide(L)'
;MARFSLLSLAAVIIIAAAWSASRHNVADITKVFVGKGMTQEDAVVLSGAHSIGGAHCFMFSDRLYNFSAGADVDPAMDGGYAGQLRRVCAAPGSAAEGDPENAPKVAFDARTEQRLDTSYYAELLAGRGLLGSDNALVEDPATRPLVEHLARDVFLFHRKFADAMQRLGMVDVLVGEGQGEIRLDCRAVNSPGEQVPPTLPELS
;
A
#
# COMPACT_ATOMS: atom_id res chain seq x y z
N MET A 1 -22.57 -5.82 -15.62
CA MET A 1 -21.50 -4.79 -15.59
C MET A 1 -21.21 -4.48 -14.13
N ALA A 2 -20.00 -4.81 -13.66
CA ALA A 2 -19.60 -4.58 -12.28
C ALA A 2 -19.48 -3.08 -12.03
N ARG A 3 -20.36 -2.52 -11.20
CA ARG A 3 -20.25 -1.15 -10.70
C ARG A 3 -19.18 -1.17 -9.60
N PHE A 4 -18.01 -0.63 -9.90
CA PHE A 4 -16.99 -0.34 -8.89
C PHE A 4 -17.55 0.73 -7.95
N SER A 5 -18.05 0.30 -6.79
CA SER A 5 -18.46 1.21 -5.72
C SER A 5 -17.21 1.88 -5.14
N LEU A 6 -17.31 3.18 -4.84
CA LEU A 6 -16.28 4.01 -4.20
C LEU A 6 -15.84 3.48 -2.82
N LEU A 7 -16.49 2.42 -2.30
CA LEU A 7 -16.00 1.59 -1.19
C LEU A 7 -14.65 0.90 -1.45
N SER A 8 -14.20 0.80 -2.70
CA SER A 8 -12.87 0.23 -3.02
C SER A 8 -11.69 1.03 -2.45
N LEU A 9 -11.86 2.32 -2.16
CA LEU A 9 -10.80 3.13 -1.50
C LEU A 9 -10.72 2.86 0.01
N ALA A 10 -11.84 2.53 0.67
CA ALA A 10 -11.84 2.19 2.08
C ALA A 10 -11.14 0.84 2.34
N ALA A 11 -11.26 -0.13 1.43
CA ALA A 11 -10.56 -1.41 1.56
C ALA A 11 -9.02 -1.25 1.44
N VAL A 12 -8.55 -0.35 0.56
CA VAL A 12 -7.12 0.00 0.44
C VAL A 12 -6.63 0.74 1.69
N ILE A 13 -7.45 1.64 2.26
CA ILE A 13 -7.10 2.41 3.46
C ILE A 13 -7.17 1.55 4.75
N ILE A 14 -8.09 0.59 4.86
CA ILE A 14 -8.20 -0.26 6.06
C ILE A 14 -7.03 -1.25 6.17
N ILE A 15 -6.49 -1.74 5.05
CA ILE A 15 -5.26 -2.52 5.08
C ILE A 15 -4.07 -1.60 5.40
N ALA A 16 -3.98 -0.41 4.78
CA ALA A 16 -2.90 0.56 5.03
C ALA A 16 -2.91 1.18 6.44
N ALA A 17 -4.06 1.29 7.10
CA ALA A 17 -4.16 1.86 8.45
C ALA A 17 -3.55 0.96 9.55
N ALA A 18 -3.25 -0.31 9.24
CA ALA A 18 -2.45 -1.19 10.10
C ALA A 18 -0.93 -0.97 9.95
N TRP A 19 -0.49 -0.05 9.08
CA TRP A 19 0.91 0.13 8.65
C TRP A 19 1.66 1.24 9.41
N SER A 20 1.28 1.52 10.65
CA SER A 20 1.93 2.54 11.47
C SER A 20 3.13 2.02 12.29
N ALA A 21 3.57 0.78 12.06
CA ALA A 21 4.73 0.21 12.74
C ALA A 21 5.91 0.01 11.78
N SER A 22 6.92 0.86 11.90
CA SER A 22 8.25 0.84 11.28
C SER A 22 8.97 -0.52 11.09
N ARG A 23 8.50 -1.61 11.72
CA ARG A 23 9.04 -2.96 11.56
C ARG A 23 7.91 -3.95 11.29
N HIS A 24 7.68 -4.25 10.02
CA HIS A 24 6.73 -5.28 9.60
C HIS A 24 7.48 -6.52 9.12
N ASN A 25 7.06 -7.70 9.57
CA ASN A 25 7.46 -8.97 8.98
C ASN A 25 6.30 -9.53 8.14
N VAL A 26 6.60 -10.51 7.30
CA VAL A 26 5.59 -11.11 6.42
C VAL A 26 4.47 -11.81 7.19
N ALA A 27 4.72 -12.35 8.40
CA ALA A 27 3.68 -12.98 9.20
C ALA A 27 2.61 -11.97 9.66
N ASP A 28 3.02 -10.77 10.09
CA ASP A 28 2.10 -9.71 10.51
C ASP A 28 1.30 -9.16 9.32
N ILE A 29 1.98 -8.92 8.19
CA ILE A 29 1.32 -8.50 6.94
C ILE A 29 0.29 -9.56 6.52
N THR A 30 0.70 -10.83 6.50
CA THR A 30 -0.17 -11.96 6.13
C THR A 30 -1.38 -12.05 7.05
N LYS A 31 -1.20 -11.86 8.36
CA LYS A 31 -2.28 -11.91 9.34
C LYS A 31 -3.37 -10.88 9.06
N VAL A 32 -3.00 -9.66 8.65
CA VAL A 32 -3.97 -8.62 8.28
C VAL A 32 -4.81 -9.05 7.08
N PHE A 33 -4.17 -9.57 6.02
CA PHE A 33 -4.85 -10.03 4.80
C PHE A 33 -5.74 -11.25 5.07
N VAL A 34 -5.23 -12.24 5.80
CA VAL A 34 -5.99 -13.45 6.18
C VAL A 34 -7.20 -13.10 7.05
N GLY A 35 -7.07 -12.11 7.94
CA GLY A 35 -8.19 -11.59 8.72
C GLY A 35 -9.31 -10.98 7.88
N LYS A 36 -9.04 -10.65 6.61
CA LYS A 36 -10.01 -10.15 5.62
C LYS A 36 -10.42 -11.20 4.58
N GLY A 37 -10.09 -12.47 4.80
CA GLY A 37 -10.40 -13.56 3.87
C GLY A 37 -9.50 -13.59 2.63
N MET A 38 -8.36 -12.90 2.68
CA MET A 38 -7.36 -12.85 1.60
C MET A 38 -6.17 -13.76 1.92
N THR A 39 -5.27 -13.95 0.97
CA THR A 39 -4.11 -14.83 1.10
C THR A 39 -2.80 -14.05 1.28
N GLN A 40 -1.72 -14.75 1.66
CA GLN A 40 -0.37 -14.19 1.62
C GLN A 40 0.04 -13.78 0.19
N GLU A 41 -0.39 -14.54 -0.82
CA GLU A 41 -0.20 -14.16 -2.22
C GLU A 41 -0.87 -12.82 -2.53
N ASP A 42 -2.12 -12.63 -2.09
CA ASP A 42 -2.82 -11.36 -2.27
C ASP A 42 -2.07 -10.19 -1.62
N ALA A 43 -1.44 -10.41 -0.46
CA ALA A 43 -0.62 -9.40 0.19
C ALA A 43 0.57 -8.99 -0.69
N VAL A 44 1.36 -9.95 -1.18
CA VAL A 44 2.51 -9.69 -2.06
C VAL A 44 2.09 -9.00 -3.36
N VAL A 45 0.99 -9.46 -3.95
CA VAL A 45 0.47 -8.93 -5.22
C VAL A 45 -0.06 -7.51 -5.04
N LEU A 46 -0.87 -7.26 -4.00
CA LEU A 46 -1.46 -5.93 -3.77
C LEU A 46 -0.45 -4.90 -3.28
N SER A 47 0.63 -5.32 -2.62
CA SER A 47 1.78 -4.43 -2.37
C SER A 47 2.38 -3.87 -3.66
N GLY A 48 2.19 -4.54 -4.81
CA GLY A 48 2.54 -4.02 -6.13
C GLY A 48 1.83 -2.71 -6.52
N ALA A 49 0.79 -2.29 -5.78
CA ALA A 49 0.20 -0.95 -5.93
C ALA A 49 1.22 0.16 -5.65
N HIS A 50 2.27 -0.12 -4.88
CA HIS A 50 3.41 0.78 -4.66
C HIS A 50 4.33 0.93 -5.90
N SER A 51 3.97 0.36 -7.06
CA SER A 51 4.58 0.77 -8.33
C SER A 51 4.20 2.20 -8.73
N ILE A 52 3.19 2.80 -8.09
CA ILE A 52 2.78 4.19 -8.33
C ILE A 52 2.67 4.97 -7.02
N GLY A 53 2.79 6.30 -7.12
CA GLY A 53 2.65 7.19 -5.97
C GLY A 53 3.92 7.26 -5.12
N GLY A 54 3.77 7.49 -3.82
CA GLY A 54 4.91 7.67 -2.92
C GLY A 54 4.53 7.80 -1.46
N ALA A 55 5.55 7.79 -0.60
CA ALA A 55 5.43 7.93 0.85
C ALA A 55 6.08 9.22 1.35
N HIS A 56 5.55 9.77 2.42
CA HIS A 56 6.19 10.86 3.14
C HIS A 56 7.37 10.33 3.96
N CYS A 57 8.42 11.13 4.10
CA CYS A 57 9.65 10.73 4.80
C CYS A 57 9.42 10.17 6.21
N PHE A 58 8.44 10.68 6.96
CA PHE A 58 8.14 10.19 8.31
C PHE A 58 7.69 8.72 8.34
N MET A 59 7.23 8.17 7.20
CA MET A 59 6.75 6.78 7.10
C MET A 59 7.89 5.76 7.02
N PHE A 60 9.14 6.20 6.75
CA PHE A 60 10.30 5.33 6.58
C PHE A 60 11.60 5.93 7.14
N SER A 61 11.54 7.05 7.85
CA SER A 61 12.73 7.73 8.40
C SER A 61 13.45 6.89 9.46
N ASP A 62 12.75 5.98 10.13
CA ASP A 62 13.33 4.99 11.05
C ASP A 62 14.31 4.03 10.36
N ARG A 63 14.11 3.77 9.06
CA ARG A 63 15.06 2.99 8.24
C ARG A 63 16.27 3.80 7.82
N LEU A 64 16.13 5.11 7.80
CA LEU A 64 17.19 6.02 7.39
C LEU A 64 18.04 6.50 8.55
N TYR A 65 17.59 6.45 9.80
CA TYR A 65 18.30 7.03 10.94
C TYR A 65 18.06 6.21 12.20
N ASN A 66 19.11 5.97 12.98
CA ASN A 66 19.04 5.27 14.27
C ASN A 66 18.29 3.93 14.21
N PHE A 67 18.41 3.19 13.10
CA PHE A 67 17.62 1.98 12.84
C PHE A 67 17.72 0.94 13.97
N SER A 68 18.92 0.69 14.49
CA SER A 68 19.16 -0.19 15.64
C SER A 68 20.41 0.20 16.42
N ALA A 69 20.64 -0.43 17.58
CA ALA A 69 21.83 -0.18 18.39
C ALA A 69 23.16 -0.47 17.66
N GLY A 70 23.14 -1.28 16.59
CA GLY A 70 24.32 -1.64 15.80
C GLY A 70 24.35 -1.07 14.37
N ALA A 71 23.29 -0.36 13.94
CA ALA A 71 23.18 0.14 12.57
C ALA A 71 22.38 1.45 12.54
N ASP A 72 22.98 2.48 11.95
CA ASP A 72 22.36 3.80 11.77
C ASP A 72 21.32 3.79 10.63
N VAL A 73 21.59 3.04 9.57
CA VAL A 73 20.69 2.79 8.43
C VAL A 73 20.29 1.32 8.43
N ASP A 74 19.08 1.02 7.97
CA ASP A 74 18.62 -0.35 7.73
C ASP A 74 19.61 -1.12 6.82
N PRO A 75 20.23 -2.21 7.30
CA PRO A 75 21.17 -3.02 6.52
C PRO A 75 20.56 -3.65 5.26
N ALA A 76 19.24 -3.78 5.20
CA ALA A 76 18.51 -4.31 4.05
C ALA A 76 18.28 -3.28 2.93
N MET A 77 18.58 -2.00 3.21
CA MET A 77 18.47 -0.91 2.24
C MET A 77 19.79 -0.73 1.49
N ASP A 78 19.72 -0.53 0.18
CA ASP A 78 20.89 -0.16 -0.62
C ASP A 78 21.50 1.14 -0.08
N GLY A 79 22.79 1.12 0.28
CA GLY A 79 23.45 2.26 0.92
C GLY A 79 23.53 3.50 0.03
N GLY A 80 23.63 3.30 -1.30
CA GLY A 80 23.61 4.40 -2.27
C GLY A 80 22.24 5.07 -2.33
N TYR A 81 21.18 4.27 -2.30
CA TYR A 81 19.80 4.72 -2.24
C TYR A 81 19.48 5.40 -0.92
N ALA A 82 19.88 4.83 0.23
CA ALA A 82 19.76 5.47 1.53
C ALA A 82 20.43 6.86 1.55
N GLY A 83 21.62 6.99 0.96
CA GLY A 83 22.30 8.27 0.81
C GLY A 83 21.56 9.28 -0.08
N GLN A 84 20.78 8.82 -1.06
CA GLN A 84 19.89 9.67 -1.86
C GLN A 84 18.68 10.11 -1.02
N LEU A 85 18.04 9.19 -0.30
CA LEU A 85 16.89 9.48 0.55
C LEU A 85 17.24 10.48 1.66
N ARG A 86 18.41 10.36 2.31
CA ARG A 86 18.90 11.31 3.32
C ARG A 86 19.13 12.75 2.81
N ARG A 87 19.20 12.96 1.50
CA ARG A 87 19.25 14.33 0.92
C ARG A 87 17.88 14.99 0.85
N VAL A 88 16.82 14.19 0.89
CA VAL A 88 15.42 14.64 0.78
C VAL A 88 14.74 14.59 2.15
N CYS A 89 14.98 13.53 2.91
CA CYS A 89 14.41 13.28 4.21
C CYS A 89 15.37 13.73 5.30
N ALA A 90 14.95 14.68 6.13
CA ALA A 90 15.72 15.12 7.28
C ALA A 90 15.72 14.06 8.41
N ALA A 91 16.72 14.12 9.29
CA ALA A 91 16.77 13.25 10.46
C ALA A 91 15.61 13.58 11.43
N PRO A 92 14.99 12.57 12.08
CA PRO A 92 14.00 12.80 13.12
C PRO A 92 14.54 13.70 14.25
N GLY A 93 13.72 14.63 14.74
CA GLY A 93 14.06 15.62 15.75
C GLY A 93 14.93 16.79 15.25
N SER A 94 15.26 16.85 13.96
CA SER A 94 16.01 17.97 13.40
C SER A 94 15.11 19.18 13.13
N ALA A 95 15.67 20.38 13.16
CA ALA A 95 14.95 21.60 12.78
C ALA A 95 14.40 21.58 11.33
N ALA A 96 14.92 20.69 10.49
CA ALA A 96 14.51 20.48 9.10
C ALA A 96 13.46 19.37 8.92
N GLU A 97 13.09 18.63 9.98
CA GLU A 97 12.01 17.64 9.92
C GLU A 97 10.66 18.31 9.59
N GLY A 98 10.50 19.57 10.01
CA GLY A 98 9.37 20.41 9.61
C GLY A 98 8.02 19.89 10.11
N ASP A 99 6.96 20.34 9.45
CA ASP A 99 5.58 19.94 9.70
C ASP A 99 5.27 18.60 9.02
N PRO A 100 4.75 17.57 9.73
CA PRO A 100 4.36 16.29 9.15
C PRO A 100 3.38 16.41 7.96
N GLU A 101 2.51 17.42 7.94
CA GLU A 101 1.58 17.67 6.82
C GLU A 101 2.31 18.12 5.55
N ASN A 102 3.51 18.67 5.70
CA ASN A 102 4.36 19.19 4.63
C ASN A 102 5.66 18.40 4.48
N ALA A 103 5.75 17.22 5.11
CA ALA A 103 6.93 16.36 5.02
C ALA A 103 7.22 16.00 3.55
N PRO A 104 8.48 16.03 3.09
CA PRO A 104 8.82 15.66 1.72
C PRO A 104 8.31 14.27 1.36
N LYS A 105 7.85 14.13 0.11
CA LYS A 105 7.35 12.88 -0.45
C LYS A 105 8.37 12.30 -1.41
N VAL A 106 8.61 11.00 -1.30
CA VAL A 106 9.46 10.24 -2.21
C VAL A 106 8.62 9.19 -2.93
N ALA A 107 8.85 9.03 -4.23
CA ALA A 107 8.15 8.03 -5.02
C ALA A 107 8.49 6.61 -4.55
N PHE A 108 7.49 5.73 -4.47
CA PHE A 108 7.71 4.33 -4.11
C PHE A 108 8.56 3.59 -5.15
N ASP A 109 8.43 3.98 -6.42
CA ASP A 109 9.21 3.47 -7.54
C ASP A 109 9.73 4.65 -8.37
N ALA A 110 11.00 5.02 -8.16
CA ALA A 110 11.64 6.13 -8.85
C ALA A 110 11.96 5.82 -10.34
N ARG A 111 11.85 4.55 -10.77
CA ARG A 111 12.08 4.19 -12.18
C ARG A 111 10.84 4.47 -13.02
N THR A 112 9.64 4.20 -12.49
CA THR A 112 8.37 4.27 -13.22
C THR A 112 7.22 4.83 -12.37
N GLU A 113 7.44 5.98 -11.74
CA GLU A 113 6.57 6.60 -10.72
C GLU A 113 5.05 6.67 -11.03
N GLN A 114 4.68 6.67 -12.31
CA GLN A 114 3.30 6.83 -12.79
C GLN A 114 2.76 5.59 -13.53
N ARG A 115 3.50 4.49 -13.55
CA ARG A 115 3.11 3.27 -14.26
C ARG A 115 3.02 2.11 -13.28
N LEU A 116 1.84 1.48 -13.23
CA LEU A 116 1.64 0.25 -12.48
C LEU A 116 2.28 -0.91 -13.25
N ASP A 117 3.51 -1.28 -12.91
CA ASP A 117 4.25 -2.36 -13.55
C ASP A 117 5.12 -3.15 -12.56
N THR A 118 6.07 -3.94 -13.07
CA THR A 118 6.90 -4.85 -12.27
C THR A 118 8.17 -4.20 -11.72
N SER A 119 8.42 -2.93 -12.04
CA SER A 119 9.58 -2.17 -11.57
C SER A 119 9.62 -2.12 -10.05
N TYR A 120 8.48 -1.94 -9.38
CA TYR A 120 8.36 -2.05 -7.92
C TYR A 120 9.11 -3.28 -7.38
N TYR A 121 8.79 -4.48 -7.87
CA TYR A 121 9.42 -5.72 -7.42
C TYR A 121 10.92 -5.78 -7.76
N ALA A 122 11.32 -5.24 -8.91
CA ALA A 122 12.73 -5.16 -9.30
C ALA A 122 13.54 -4.23 -8.37
N GLU A 123 12.94 -3.12 -7.94
CA GLU A 123 13.53 -2.18 -6.98
C GLU A 123 13.63 -2.81 -5.58
N LEU A 124 12.61 -3.58 -5.15
CA LEU A 124 12.69 -4.33 -3.88
C LEU A 124 13.86 -5.32 -3.87
N LEU A 125 14.01 -6.10 -4.94
CA LEU A 125 15.11 -7.07 -5.08
C LEU A 125 16.48 -6.41 -5.07
N ALA A 126 16.55 -5.13 -5.41
CA ALA A 126 17.76 -4.33 -5.39
C ALA A 126 17.96 -3.56 -4.07
N GLY A 127 17.16 -3.83 -3.03
CA GLY A 127 17.24 -3.16 -1.74
C GLY A 127 16.74 -1.70 -1.77
N ARG A 128 15.93 -1.33 -2.77
CA ARG A 128 15.46 0.05 -3.00
C ARG A 128 13.97 0.26 -2.72
N GLY A 129 13.36 -0.58 -1.89
CA GLY A 129 12.01 -0.33 -1.36
C GLY A 129 12.05 0.74 -0.27
N LEU A 130 11.05 1.64 -0.26
CA LEU A 130 10.94 2.70 0.75
C LEU A 130 10.53 2.13 2.11
N LEU A 131 9.45 1.37 2.17
CA LEU A 131 8.86 0.93 3.43
C LEU A 131 9.52 -0.35 3.93
N GLY A 132 9.59 -0.52 5.25
CA GLY A 132 10.06 -1.77 5.86
C GLY A 132 9.15 -2.95 5.48
N SER A 133 7.83 -2.70 5.35
CA SER A 133 6.86 -3.69 4.89
C SER A 133 7.11 -4.16 3.46
N ASP A 134 7.62 -3.29 2.58
CA ASP A 134 7.98 -3.68 1.21
C ASP A 134 9.21 -4.59 1.21
N ASN A 135 10.28 -4.19 1.91
CA ASN A 135 11.51 -4.98 2.00
C ASN A 135 11.28 -6.36 2.65
N ALA A 136 10.39 -6.44 3.65
CA ALA A 136 10.04 -7.71 4.29
C ALA A 136 9.58 -8.78 3.28
N LEU A 137 8.92 -8.40 2.18
CA LEU A 137 8.46 -9.34 1.15
C LEU A 137 9.61 -10.05 0.42
N VAL A 138 10.79 -9.43 0.36
CA VAL A 138 12.00 -9.99 -0.30
C VAL A 138 12.90 -10.73 0.70
N GLU A 139 12.88 -10.30 1.95
CA GLU A 139 13.65 -10.92 3.03
C GLU A 139 13.06 -12.27 3.46
N ASP A 140 11.74 -12.40 3.44
CA ASP A 140 11.08 -13.64 3.84
C ASP A 140 11.16 -14.71 2.74
N PRO A 141 11.69 -15.92 3.05
CA PRO A 141 11.79 -17.01 2.09
C PRO A 141 10.45 -17.49 1.51
N ALA A 142 9.33 -17.28 2.22
CA ALA A 142 8.01 -17.70 1.77
C ALA A 142 7.47 -16.82 0.63
N THR A 143 7.78 -15.52 0.64
CA THR A 143 7.26 -14.56 -0.34
C THR A 143 8.25 -14.23 -1.44
N ARG A 144 9.57 -14.35 -1.17
CA ARG A 144 10.62 -14.02 -2.13
C ARG A 144 10.46 -14.67 -3.51
N PRO A 145 10.14 -15.98 -3.64
CA PRO A 145 9.97 -16.60 -4.96
C PRO A 145 8.87 -15.95 -5.81
N LEU A 146 7.77 -15.52 -5.16
CA LEU A 146 6.69 -14.81 -5.83
C LEU A 146 7.13 -13.41 -6.25
N VAL A 147 7.84 -12.67 -5.39
CA VAL A 147 8.40 -11.35 -5.73
C VAL A 147 9.34 -11.45 -6.94
N GLU A 148 10.25 -12.42 -6.95
CA GLU A 148 11.15 -12.66 -8.08
C GLU A 148 10.41 -13.01 -9.38
N HIS A 149 9.31 -13.75 -9.28
CA HIS A 149 8.50 -14.11 -10.45
C HIS A 149 7.73 -12.89 -11.00
N LEU A 150 7.11 -12.11 -10.11
CA LEU A 150 6.38 -10.89 -10.47
C LEU A 150 7.32 -9.84 -11.06
N ALA A 151 8.56 -9.71 -10.58
CA ALA A 151 9.56 -8.78 -11.14
C ALA A 151 9.88 -9.03 -12.62
N ARG A 152 9.70 -10.28 -13.10
CA ARG A 152 10.08 -10.71 -14.46
C ARG A 152 8.92 -10.85 -15.42
N ASP A 153 7.67 -10.84 -14.93
CA ASP A 153 6.48 -11.12 -15.74
C ASP A 153 5.36 -10.11 -15.46
N VAL A 154 5.29 -9.09 -16.32
CA VAL A 154 4.27 -8.02 -16.21
C VAL A 154 2.85 -8.54 -16.46
N PHE A 155 2.68 -9.53 -17.33
CA PHE A 155 1.36 -10.10 -17.61
C PHE A 155 0.85 -10.90 -16.42
N LEU A 156 1.73 -11.67 -15.78
CA LEU A 156 1.43 -12.36 -14.54
C LEU A 156 1.03 -11.38 -13.44
N PHE A 157 1.83 -10.32 -13.26
CA PHE A 157 1.56 -9.29 -12.27
C PHE A 157 0.18 -8.66 -12.49
N HIS A 158 -0.09 -8.14 -13.68
CA HIS A 158 -1.38 -7.50 -13.97
C HIS A 158 -2.56 -8.44 -13.80
N ARG A 159 -2.44 -9.71 -14.22
CA ARG A 159 -3.49 -10.71 -14.01
C ARG A 159 -3.76 -10.95 -12.52
N LYS A 160 -2.71 -11.29 -11.76
CA LYS A 160 -2.85 -11.54 -10.32
C LYS A 160 -3.35 -10.30 -9.58
N PHE A 161 -2.87 -9.11 -9.96
CA PHE A 161 -3.29 -7.84 -9.38
C PHE A 161 -4.78 -7.58 -9.63
N ALA A 162 -5.27 -7.81 -10.85
CA ALA A 162 -6.70 -7.70 -11.15
C ALA A 162 -7.55 -8.68 -10.31
N ASP A 163 -7.12 -9.93 -10.21
CA ASP A 163 -7.81 -10.95 -9.41
C ASP A 163 -7.82 -10.58 -7.91
N ALA A 164 -6.70 -10.10 -7.38
CA ALA A 164 -6.57 -9.68 -5.98
C ALA A 164 -7.39 -8.41 -5.69
N MET A 165 -7.43 -7.46 -6.63
CA MET A 165 -8.28 -6.26 -6.53
C MET A 165 -9.77 -6.61 -6.57
N GLN A 166 -10.18 -7.63 -7.34
CA GLN A 166 -11.55 -8.12 -7.32
C GLN A 166 -11.90 -8.71 -5.95
N ARG A 167 -11.02 -9.52 -5.36
CA ARG A 167 -11.20 -10.05 -4.00
C ARG A 167 -11.26 -8.91 -2.97
N LEU A 168 -10.34 -7.95 -3.05
CA LEU A 168 -10.32 -6.77 -2.17
C LEU A 168 -11.63 -5.98 -2.24
N GLY A 169 -12.18 -5.79 -3.43
CA GLY A 169 -13.46 -5.09 -3.64
C GLY A 169 -14.69 -5.81 -3.09
N MET A 170 -14.55 -7.06 -2.65
CA MET A 170 -15.61 -7.86 -2.01
C MET A 170 -15.45 -7.97 -0.50
N VAL A 171 -14.36 -7.43 0.08
CA VAL A 171 -14.12 -7.46 1.53
C VAL A 171 -15.13 -6.56 2.25
N ASP A 172 -15.79 -7.11 3.27
CA ASP A 172 -16.70 -6.41 4.19
C ASP A 172 -17.79 -5.56 3.51
N VAL A 173 -18.24 -5.96 2.31
CA VAL A 173 -19.26 -5.22 1.57
C VAL A 173 -20.63 -5.29 2.25
N LEU A 174 -21.29 -4.13 2.36
CA LEU A 174 -22.64 -4.01 2.90
C LEU A 174 -23.64 -4.32 1.78
N VAL A 175 -24.39 -5.41 1.94
CA VAL A 175 -25.39 -5.88 0.96
C VAL A 175 -26.73 -6.13 1.63
N GLY A 176 -27.81 -5.72 0.98
CA GLY A 176 -29.18 -5.90 1.47
C GLY A 176 -29.76 -4.69 2.19
N GLU A 177 -31.07 -4.71 2.36
CA GLU A 177 -31.82 -3.64 3.03
C GLU A 177 -31.41 -3.54 4.51
N GLY A 178 -31.21 -2.31 4.99
CA GLY A 178 -30.86 -2.04 6.39
C GLY A 178 -29.41 -2.36 6.79
N GLN A 179 -28.54 -2.78 5.86
CA GLN A 179 -27.10 -3.00 6.14
C GLN A 179 -26.23 -1.76 5.87
N GLY A 180 -26.75 -0.76 5.16
CA GLY A 180 -26.05 0.48 4.80
C GLY A 180 -26.96 1.45 4.03
N GLU A 181 -26.36 2.47 3.43
CA GLU A 181 -27.07 3.51 2.65
C GLU A 181 -26.32 3.88 1.37
N ILE A 182 -27.05 4.41 0.38
CA ILE A 182 -26.46 5.13 -0.74
C ILE A 182 -26.29 6.59 -0.30
N ARG A 183 -25.03 7.00 -0.09
CA ARG A 183 -24.72 8.36 0.34
C ARG A 183 -24.97 9.37 -0.78
N LEU A 184 -25.56 10.51 -0.44
CA LEU A 184 -25.69 11.66 -1.34
C LEU A 184 -24.41 12.49 -1.41
N ASP A 185 -23.72 12.61 -0.28
CA ASP A 185 -22.36 13.13 -0.17
C ASP A 185 -21.46 12.05 0.43
N CYS A 186 -20.39 11.65 -0.27
CA CYS A 186 -19.46 10.64 0.23
C CYS A 186 -18.81 11.02 1.57
N ARG A 187 -18.76 12.32 1.90
CA ARG A 187 -18.14 12.89 3.11
C ARG A 187 -19.04 12.85 4.34
N ALA A 188 -20.35 12.59 4.19
CA ALA A 188 -21.32 12.64 5.29
C ALA A 188 -22.23 11.40 5.30
N VAL A 189 -22.73 11.05 6.48
CA VAL A 189 -23.84 10.09 6.63
C VAL A 189 -25.14 10.85 6.37
N ASN A 190 -26.10 10.21 5.70
CA ASN A 190 -27.39 10.84 5.41
C ASN A 190 -28.16 11.14 6.70
N SER A 191 -28.99 12.19 6.69
CA SER A 191 -29.87 12.49 7.81
C SER A 191 -31.08 11.53 7.86
N PRO A 192 -31.73 11.32 9.02
CA PRO A 192 -32.94 10.49 9.10
C PRO A 192 -34.03 11.00 8.14
N GLY A 193 -34.49 10.12 7.24
CA GLY A 193 -35.52 10.44 6.23
C GLY A 193 -34.97 10.90 4.88
N GLU A 194 -33.66 11.07 4.75
CA GLU A 194 -32.99 11.39 3.50
C GLU A 194 -32.72 10.08 2.73
N GLN A 195 -33.63 9.72 1.84
CA GLN A 195 -33.55 8.51 1.03
C GLN A 195 -33.28 8.87 -0.44
N VAL A 196 -32.34 8.17 -1.06
CA VAL A 196 -32.23 8.17 -2.52
C VAL A 196 -33.47 7.48 -3.08
N PRO A 197 -34.28 8.12 -3.95
CA PRO A 197 -35.41 7.47 -4.58
C PRO A 197 -34.97 6.18 -5.29
N PRO A 198 -35.78 5.11 -5.27
CA PRO A 198 -35.49 3.89 -6.00
C PRO A 198 -35.76 4.10 -7.49
N THR A 199 -34.98 4.95 -8.15
CA THR A 199 -34.95 5.02 -9.61
C THR A 199 -33.50 5.00 -10.06
N LEU A 200 -33.07 3.80 -10.46
CA LEU A 200 -31.99 3.69 -11.43
C LEU A 200 -32.44 4.50 -12.66
N PRO A 201 -31.64 5.43 -13.21
CA PRO A 201 -31.91 5.89 -14.56
C PRO A 201 -31.86 4.66 -15.47
N GLU A 202 -32.95 4.41 -16.21
CA GLU A 202 -32.93 3.47 -17.31
C GLU A 202 -31.80 3.89 -18.25
N LEU A 203 -30.81 3.03 -18.41
CA LEU A 203 -29.76 3.23 -19.39
C LEU A 203 -30.37 2.98 -20.78
N SER A 204 -30.79 4.06 -21.46
CA SER A 204 -31.06 4.08 -22.90
C SER A 204 -29.78 3.90 -23.70
#